data_AF-A0A561U2B2-F1
#
_entry.id   AF-A0A561U2B2-F1
#
_cell.length_a   1.000
_cell.length_b   1.000
_cell.length_c   1.000
_cell.angle_alpha   90.00
_cell.angle_beta   90.00
_cell.angle_gamma   90.00
#
_symmetry.space_group_name_H-M   'P 1'
#
loop_
_entity.id
_entity.type
_entity.pdbx_description
1 polymer ?
#
loop_
_entity_poly.entity_id
_entity_poly.type
_entity_poly.pdbx_seq_one_letter_code
_entity_poly.pdbx_strand_id
1 'polypeptide(L)'
;MISRTATVATAALFTLAVAPAAEAEDTYANYAELAAHETEGVDYRRAVRDGSTDVVHVAIHGGGIERPTTELADRAATSGDHGFGTFEGIKSSGNSVLHITSTNFDEPQISDAVAGSAYTVSWHGAAGVEEATYVGGLDTELRDAVREELREEGFDAPDALPDGLTGENPDNIANRNTRGKGVQLELTRAQRDALVKDGVPTAEFDDYVAAVERAVSRR
;
A
#
# COMPACT_ATOMS: atom_id res chain seq x y z
N MET A 1 -0.10 71.73 -2.46
CA MET A 1 -0.26 70.39 -3.06
C MET A 1 0.78 69.49 -2.44
N ILE A 2 0.38 68.63 -1.49
CA ILE A 2 1.27 67.72 -0.76
C ILE A 2 1.27 66.40 -1.53
N SER A 3 2.39 66.08 -2.19
CA SER A 3 2.56 64.81 -2.90
C SER A 3 2.91 63.72 -1.89
N ARG A 4 2.05 62.71 -1.76
CA ARG A 4 2.29 61.50 -0.97
C ARG A 4 2.79 60.41 -1.91
N THR A 5 4.07 60.08 -1.82
CA THR A 5 4.65 58.91 -2.48
C THR A 5 4.41 57.69 -1.59
N ALA A 6 3.52 56.78 -2.00
CA ALA A 6 3.32 55.49 -1.36
C ALA A 6 4.37 54.51 -1.92
N THR A 7 5.22 53.96 -1.06
CA THR A 7 6.13 52.87 -1.41
C THR A 7 5.38 51.55 -1.21
N VAL A 8 5.14 50.81 -2.29
CA VAL A 8 4.60 49.45 -2.24
C VAL A 8 5.79 48.51 -2.06
N ALA A 9 5.89 47.89 -0.89
CA ALA A 9 6.86 46.82 -0.64
C ALA A 9 6.29 45.50 -1.17
N THR A 10 6.87 44.98 -2.24
CA THR A 10 6.53 43.66 -2.79
C THR A 10 7.18 42.59 -1.90
N ALA A 11 6.39 41.89 -1.09
CA ALA A 11 6.87 40.71 -0.37
C ALA A 11 6.98 39.55 -1.35
N ALA A 12 8.20 39.12 -1.67
CA ALA A 12 8.44 37.89 -2.41
C ALA A 12 8.15 36.70 -1.47
N LEU A 13 7.09 35.93 -1.74
CA LEU A 13 6.91 34.62 -1.13
C LEU A 13 7.98 33.69 -1.69
N PHE A 14 8.94 33.30 -0.84
CA PHE A 14 9.79 32.15 -1.08
C PHE A 14 8.97 30.90 -0.79
N THR A 15 8.55 30.19 -1.84
CA THR A 15 8.12 28.80 -1.71
C THR A 15 9.38 27.96 -1.43
N LEU A 16 9.53 27.47 -0.20
CA LEU A 16 10.46 26.39 0.06
C LEU A 16 9.91 25.15 -0.64
N ALA A 17 10.56 24.72 -1.72
CA ALA A 17 10.38 23.39 -2.24
C ALA A 17 10.85 22.41 -1.15
N VAL A 18 9.91 21.67 -0.56
CA VAL A 18 10.22 20.53 0.29
C VAL A 18 10.71 19.43 -0.65
N ALA A 19 11.99 19.08 -0.56
CA ALA A 19 12.50 17.90 -1.26
C ALA A 19 11.79 16.65 -0.72
N PRO A 20 11.50 15.64 -1.55
CA PRO A 20 10.98 14.37 -1.07
C PRO A 20 11.96 13.79 -0.05
N ALA A 21 11.43 13.30 1.08
CA ALA A 21 12.21 12.56 2.03
C ALA A 21 12.72 11.29 1.33
N ALA A 22 14.04 11.09 1.30
CA ALA A 22 14.60 9.80 0.95
C ALA A 22 14.00 8.77 1.91
N GLU A 23 13.46 7.66 1.37
CA GLU A 23 13.01 6.56 2.21
C GLU A 23 14.19 6.10 3.07
N ALA A 24 13.99 6.10 4.39
CA ALA A 24 15.00 5.60 5.30
C ALA A 24 15.20 4.11 5.00
N GLU A 25 16.46 3.67 4.93
CA GLU A 25 16.75 2.23 4.79
C GLU A 25 16.05 1.44 5.89
N ASP A 26 15.56 0.25 5.54
CA ASP A 26 14.91 -0.65 6.48
C ASP A 26 15.79 -0.94 7.69
N THR A 27 15.17 -1.12 8.85
CA THR A 27 15.91 -1.47 10.07
C THR A 27 16.46 -2.90 9.99
N TYR A 28 15.74 -3.77 9.28
CA TYR A 28 16.07 -5.18 9.14
C TYR A 28 16.16 -5.53 7.65
N ALA A 29 17.17 -6.30 7.27
CA ALA A 29 17.40 -6.67 5.88
C ALA A 29 16.44 -7.76 5.38
N ASN A 30 15.83 -8.54 6.28
CA ASN A 30 14.89 -9.63 5.98
C ASN A 30 14.10 -10.06 7.23
N TYR A 31 13.15 -10.98 7.05
CA TYR A 31 12.31 -11.50 8.14
C TYR A 31 13.11 -12.22 9.21
N ALA A 32 14.15 -12.98 8.86
CA ALA A 32 14.95 -13.69 9.84
C ALA A 32 15.69 -12.74 10.80
N GLU A 33 16.19 -11.61 10.30
CA GLU A 33 16.80 -10.57 11.12
C GLU A 33 15.77 -9.86 12.00
N LEU A 34 14.60 -9.51 11.45
CA LEU A 34 13.49 -8.93 12.22
C LEU A 34 13.09 -9.86 13.36
N ALA A 35 12.84 -11.14 13.06
CA ALA A 35 12.39 -12.13 14.03
C ALA A 35 13.44 -12.46 15.11
N ALA A 36 14.71 -12.12 14.89
CA ALA A 36 15.76 -12.23 15.89
C ALA A 36 15.77 -11.07 16.91
N HIS A 37 15.18 -9.92 16.56
CA HIS A 37 15.18 -8.70 17.37
C HIS A 37 13.79 -8.33 17.92
N GLU A 38 12.72 -8.80 17.28
CA GLU A 38 11.33 -8.47 17.58
C GLU A 38 10.55 -9.71 18.03
N THR A 39 9.58 -9.53 18.92
CA THR A 39 8.81 -10.64 19.49
C THR A 39 7.43 -10.76 18.84
N GLU A 40 7.15 -11.89 18.18
CA GLU A 40 5.81 -12.19 17.65
C GLU A 40 4.77 -12.27 18.80
N GLY A 41 3.60 -11.68 18.57
CA GLY A 41 2.54 -11.52 19.58
C GLY A 41 2.73 -10.34 20.52
N VAL A 42 3.86 -9.62 20.45
CA VAL A 42 4.14 -8.40 21.23
C VAL A 42 4.42 -7.22 20.32
N ASP A 43 5.36 -7.38 19.39
CA ASP A 43 5.84 -6.33 18.48
C ASP A 43 5.18 -6.42 17.11
N TYR A 44 5.02 -7.65 16.61
CA TYR A 44 4.34 -7.94 15.35
C TYR A 44 3.46 -9.19 15.46
N ARG A 45 2.59 -9.43 14.47
CA ARG A 45 1.90 -10.70 14.27
C ARG A 45 1.75 -11.02 12.80
N ARG A 46 1.54 -12.29 12.48
CA ARG A 46 1.29 -12.76 11.12
C ARG A 46 -0.04 -13.48 11.05
N ALA A 47 -0.73 -13.35 9.93
CA ALA A 47 -1.91 -14.14 9.64
C ALA A 47 -1.94 -14.52 8.16
N VAL A 48 -2.32 -15.77 7.89
CA VAL A 48 -2.62 -16.29 6.56
C VAL A 48 -3.95 -17.03 6.64
N ARG A 49 -4.76 -16.90 5.58
CA ARG A 49 -6.02 -17.61 5.42
C ARG A 49 -6.16 -18.06 3.97
N ASP A 50 -6.47 -19.33 3.78
CA ASP A 50 -6.78 -19.88 2.46
C ASP A 50 -8.13 -19.35 1.95
N GLY A 51 -8.25 -19.24 0.63
CA GLY A 51 -9.50 -18.98 -0.08
C GLY A 51 -9.83 -20.11 -1.06
N SER A 52 -10.98 -20.02 -1.74
CA SER A 52 -11.39 -21.02 -2.74
C SER A 52 -10.91 -20.70 -4.17
N THR A 53 -10.34 -19.51 -4.38
CA THR A 53 -9.85 -19.05 -5.69
C THR A 53 -8.32 -19.10 -5.81
N ASP A 54 -7.82 -18.72 -6.99
CA ASP A 54 -6.41 -18.59 -7.33
C ASP A 54 -5.81 -17.20 -7.04
N VAL A 55 -6.54 -16.32 -6.33
CA VAL A 55 -6.10 -14.98 -5.91
C VAL A 55 -5.66 -15.00 -4.46
N VAL A 56 -4.65 -14.18 -4.16
CA VAL A 56 -4.32 -13.78 -2.78
C VAL A 56 -4.22 -12.26 -2.67
N HIS A 57 -4.81 -11.70 -1.61
CA HIS A 57 -4.59 -10.31 -1.19
C HIS A 57 -3.61 -10.30 -0.02
N VAL A 58 -2.57 -9.48 -0.12
CA VAL A 58 -1.55 -9.40 0.93
C VAL A 58 -1.29 -7.98 1.40
N ALA A 59 -1.06 -7.82 2.70
CA ALA A 59 -0.60 -6.58 3.32
C ALA A 59 0.64 -6.87 4.15
N ILE A 60 1.81 -6.81 3.52
CA ILE A 60 3.10 -7.10 4.18
C ILE A 60 3.53 -5.98 5.15
N HIS A 61 2.93 -4.80 5.03
CA HIS A 61 3.12 -3.66 5.93
C HIS A 61 1.81 -3.35 6.68
N GLY A 62 1.21 -4.39 7.25
CA GLY A 62 -0.06 -4.34 7.96
C GLY A 62 -0.01 -3.66 9.33
N GLY A 63 -1.18 -3.55 9.94
CA GLY A 63 -1.36 -3.01 11.29
C GLY A 63 -0.86 -1.58 11.41
N GLY A 64 0.05 -1.34 12.35
CA GLY A 64 0.63 -0.03 12.63
C GLY A 64 1.71 0.44 11.66
N ILE A 65 2.13 -0.38 10.68
CA ILE A 65 3.18 -0.02 9.71
C ILE A 65 2.59 0.95 8.68
N GLU A 66 1.60 0.51 7.89
CA GLU A 66 0.93 1.32 6.84
C GLU A 66 -0.60 1.27 6.93
N ARG A 67 -1.16 1.39 8.15
CA ARG A 67 -2.62 1.39 8.41
C ARG A 67 -3.44 2.13 7.33
N PRO A 68 -4.56 1.58 6.81
CA PRO A 68 -5.27 0.35 7.21
C PRO A 68 -5.09 -0.80 6.19
N THR A 69 -3.88 -1.05 5.69
CA THR A 69 -3.63 -2.05 4.64
C THR A 69 -4.10 -3.47 5.00
N THR A 70 -3.98 -3.88 6.27
CA THR A 70 -4.51 -5.16 6.74
C THR A 70 -6.01 -5.26 6.53
N GLU A 71 -6.75 -4.25 6.96
CA GLU A 71 -8.21 -4.24 6.86
C GLU A 71 -8.66 -4.22 5.40
N LEU A 72 -7.98 -3.47 4.53
CA LEU A 72 -8.25 -3.42 3.10
C LEU A 72 -8.03 -4.80 2.44
N ALA A 73 -6.88 -5.41 2.68
CA ALA A 73 -6.53 -6.71 2.13
C ALA A 73 -7.49 -7.82 2.62
N ASP A 74 -7.85 -7.83 3.91
CA ASP A 74 -8.77 -8.83 4.46
C ASP A 74 -10.20 -8.63 3.95
N ARG A 75 -10.65 -7.38 3.77
CA ARG A 75 -11.96 -7.11 3.20
C ARG A 75 -12.04 -7.62 1.76
N ALA A 76 -11.06 -7.28 0.93
CA ALA A 76 -10.99 -7.72 -0.46
C ALA A 76 -10.94 -9.26 -0.54
N ALA A 77 -10.08 -9.88 0.27
CA ALA A 77 -10.02 -11.33 0.31
C ALA A 77 -11.34 -11.99 0.71
N THR A 78 -12.04 -11.40 1.68
CA THR A 78 -13.33 -11.92 2.15
C THR A 78 -14.45 -11.75 1.12
N SER A 79 -14.48 -10.64 0.38
CA SER A 79 -15.51 -10.40 -0.64
C SER A 79 -15.43 -11.37 -1.82
N GLY A 80 -14.22 -11.75 -2.22
CA GLY A 80 -13.97 -12.66 -3.34
C GLY A 80 -13.75 -14.13 -2.98
N ASP A 81 -13.76 -14.47 -1.68
CA ASP A 81 -13.30 -15.78 -1.16
C ASP A 81 -11.87 -16.14 -1.63
N HIS A 82 -11.02 -15.11 -1.62
CA HIS A 82 -9.61 -15.18 -2.00
C HIS A 82 -8.73 -15.52 -0.79
N GLY A 83 -7.51 -15.96 -1.07
CA GLY A 83 -6.48 -16.09 -0.04
C GLY A 83 -6.14 -14.73 0.56
N PHE A 84 -5.64 -14.75 1.79
CA PHE A 84 -5.24 -13.56 2.54
C PHE A 84 -3.91 -13.79 3.25
N GLY A 85 -3.06 -12.77 3.28
CA GLY A 85 -1.85 -12.73 4.10
C GLY A 85 -1.58 -11.34 4.67
N THR A 86 -1.18 -11.24 5.93
CA THR A 86 -0.74 -9.96 6.49
C THR A 86 0.38 -10.15 7.51
N PHE A 87 1.33 -9.21 7.48
CA PHE A 87 2.31 -9.01 8.54
C PHE A 87 2.00 -7.68 9.21
N GLU A 88 1.66 -7.70 10.49
CA GLU A 88 1.15 -6.54 11.21
C GLU A 88 2.12 -6.06 12.27
N GLY A 89 2.49 -4.79 12.22
CA GLY A 89 3.10 -4.12 13.38
C GLY A 89 2.06 -3.85 14.45
N ILE A 90 2.27 -4.32 15.67
CA ILE A 90 1.32 -4.18 16.80
C ILE A 90 1.92 -3.42 17.99
N LYS A 91 3.08 -2.79 17.82
CA LYS A 91 3.65 -1.87 18.82
C LYS A 91 2.71 -0.68 19.03
N SER A 92 2.72 -0.13 20.24
CA SER A 92 1.96 1.09 20.55
C SER A 92 2.48 2.33 19.79
N SER A 93 3.76 2.33 19.40
CA SER A 93 4.39 3.33 18.53
C SER A 93 5.65 2.75 17.88
N GLY A 94 6.18 3.42 16.85
CA GLY A 94 7.45 3.04 16.21
C GLY A 94 7.38 1.80 15.32
N ASN A 95 6.20 1.42 14.81
CA ASN A 95 6.05 0.27 13.91
C ASN A 95 6.83 0.39 12.60
N SER A 96 7.29 1.58 12.20
CA SER A 96 8.11 1.77 11.00
C SER A 96 9.41 0.98 11.02
N VAL A 97 9.93 0.60 12.20
CA VAL A 97 11.13 -0.26 12.29
C VAL A 97 10.86 -1.70 11.83
N LEU A 98 9.59 -2.10 11.75
CA LEU A 98 9.16 -3.43 11.30
C LEU A 98 8.96 -3.50 9.79
N HIS A 99 9.09 -2.39 9.07
CA HIS A 99 9.01 -2.37 7.61
C HIS A 99 10.20 -3.14 7.02
N ILE A 100 9.90 -4.02 6.07
CA ILE A 100 10.87 -4.71 5.21
C ILE A 100 10.35 -4.54 3.79
N THR A 101 11.10 -3.83 2.96
CA THR A 101 10.74 -3.53 1.57
C THR A 101 10.30 -4.79 0.82
N SER A 102 9.34 -4.62 -0.09
CA SER A 102 8.70 -5.72 -0.82
C SER A 102 9.69 -6.60 -1.58
N THR A 103 10.85 -6.06 -1.98
CA THR A 103 11.91 -6.83 -2.65
C THR A 103 12.72 -7.72 -1.71
N ASN A 104 12.72 -7.42 -0.42
CA ASN A 104 13.46 -8.16 0.61
C ASN A 104 12.52 -8.96 1.55
N PHE A 105 11.21 -8.71 1.48
CA PHE A 105 10.23 -9.43 2.30
C PHE A 105 10.25 -10.93 1.98
N ASP A 106 10.55 -11.76 2.97
CA ASP A 106 10.75 -13.20 2.83
C ASP A 106 10.16 -14.00 4.01
N GLU A 107 9.14 -13.43 4.67
CA GLU A 107 8.39 -14.16 5.71
C GLU A 107 7.76 -15.43 5.08
N PRO A 108 8.04 -16.63 5.62
CA PRO A 108 7.69 -17.88 4.95
C PRO A 108 6.20 -18.09 4.66
N GLN A 109 5.30 -17.80 5.61
CA GLN A 109 3.89 -18.15 5.47
C GLN A 109 3.19 -17.33 4.38
N ILE A 110 3.42 -16.01 4.37
CA ILE A 110 2.87 -15.10 3.36
C ILE A 110 3.56 -15.35 2.01
N SER A 111 4.87 -15.61 2.01
CA SER A 111 5.60 -15.96 0.78
C SER A 111 5.07 -17.24 0.14
N ASP A 112 4.77 -18.27 0.93
CA ASP A 112 4.18 -19.51 0.46
C ASP A 112 2.76 -19.29 -0.10
N ALA A 113 1.94 -18.46 0.55
CA ALA A 113 0.61 -18.11 0.06
C ALA A 113 0.67 -17.39 -1.29
N VAL A 114 1.60 -16.46 -1.45
CA VAL A 114 1.87 -15.77 -2.72
C VAL A 114 2.35 -16.74 -3.79
N ALA A 115 3.36 -17.56 -3.48
CA ALA A 115 3.92 -18.53 -4.41
C ALA A 115 2.91 -19.61 -4.84
N GLY A 116 1.90 -19.89 -4.02
CA GLY A 116 0.79 -20.80 -4.34
C GLY A 116 -0.34 -20.19 -5.16
N SER A 117 -0.38 -18.85 -5.32
CA SER A 117 -1.43 -18.14 -6.04
C SER A 117 -1.09 -17.92 -7.53
N ALA A 118 -2.11 -17.68 -8.37
CA ALA A 118 -1.92 -17.21 -9.75
C ALA A 118 -1.95 -15.68 -9.83
N TYR A 119 -2.76 -15.05 -8.98
CA TYR A 119 -2.93 -13.61 -8.96
C TYR A 119 -2.66 -13.08 -7.56
N THR A 120 -1.90 -11.99 -7.47
CA THR A 120 -1.57 -11.34 -6.20
C THR A 120 -1.88 -9.87 -6.28
N VAL A 121 -2.57 -9.35 -5.27
CA VAL A 121 -2.77 -7.92 -5.05
C VAL A 121 -2.14 -7.56 -3.70
N SER A 122 -1.06 -6.76 -3.74
CA SER A 122 -0.35 -6.29 -2.54
C SER A 122 -0.77 -4.88 -2.17
N TRP A 123 -1.18 -4.68 -0.92
CA TRP A 123 -1.72 -3.44 -0.38
C TRP A 123 -0.69 -2.73 0.49
N HIS A 124 -0.31 -1.53 0.10
CA HIS A 124 0.72 -0.70 0.72
C HIS A 124 0.22 0.72 0.98
N GLY A 125 0.92 1.41 1.87
CA GLY A 125 0.72 2.82 2.15
C GLY A 125 1.92 3.65 1.74
N ALA A 126 1.70 4.61 0.85
CA ALA A 126 2.68 5.63 0.50
C ALA A 126 2.55 6.87 1.41
N ALA A 127 3.62 7.67 1.45
CA ALA A 127 3.53 9.04 1.89
C ALA A 127 2.73 9.88 0.88
N GLY A 128 2.03 10.92 1.33
CA GLY A 128 1.31 11.84 0.44
C GLY A 128 0.18 12.58 1.16
N VAL A 129 0.04 13.86 0.85
CA VAL A 129 -0.98 14.75 1.46
C VAL A 129 -2.23 14.93 0.61
N GLU A 130 -2.18 14.49 -0.65
CA GLU A 130 -3.32 14.43 -1.56
C GLU A 130 -3.79 12.97 -1.67
N GLU A 131 -5.10 12.76 -1.78
CA GLU A 131 -5.70 11.44 -1.97
C GLU A 131 -5.30 10.90 -3.35
N ALA A 132 -4.55 9.80 -3.38
CA ALA A 132 -4.17 9.11 -4.61
C ALA A 132 -3.82 7.65 -4.33
N THR A 133 -3.95 6.81 -5.35
CA THR A 133 -3.46 5.44 -5.37
C THR A 133 -2.53 5.22 -6.56
N TYR A 134 -1.27 4.86 -6.32
CA TYR A 134 -0.39 4.42 -7.39
C TYR A 134 -0.57 2.91 -7.60
N VAL A 135 -1.06 2.55 -8.79
CA VAL A 135 -1.35 1.15 -9.17
C VAL A 135 -0.23 0.63 -10.06
N GLY A 136 0.63 -0.21 -9.50
CA GLY A 136 1.84 -0.74 -10.13
C GLY A 136 1.83 -2.26 -10.27
N GLY A 137 3.00 -2.85 -10.53
CA GLY A 137 3.19 -4.29 -10.67
C GLY A 137 3.37 -4.78 -12.11
N LEU A 138 3.86 -6.03 -12.24
CA LEU A 138 4.13 -6.65 -13.54
C LEU A 138 2.89 -7.19 -14.25
N ASP A 139 1.76 -7.37 -13.56
CA ASP A 139 0.53 -7.84 -14.20
C ASP A 139 -0.22 -6.68 -14.85
N THR A 140 0.31 -6.19 -15.97
CA THR A 140 -0.15 -4.95 -16.61
C THR A 140 -1.64 -4.96 -16.95
N GLU A 141 -2.21 -6.11 -17.34
CA GLU A 141 -3.63 -6.24 -17.66
C GLU A 141 -4.50 -6.01 -16.41
N LEU A 142 -4.22 -6.72 -15.30
CA LEU A 142 -4.96 -6.54 -14.05
C LEU A 142 -4.69 -5.18 -13.41
N ARG A 143 -3.43 -4.71 -13.45
CA ARG A 143 -3.03 -3.38 -12.98
C ARG A 143 -3.85 -2.28 -13.65
N ASP A 144 -3.97 -2.33 -14.98
CA ASP A 144 -4.67 -1.30 -15.73
C ASP A 144 -6.20 -1.38 -15.50
N ALA A 145 -6.75 -2.59 -15.37
CA ALA A 145 -8.15 -2.79 -15.00
C ALA A 145 -8.47 -2.27 -13.58
N VAL A 146 -7.60 -2.52 -12.58
CA VAL A 146 -7.77 -1.98 -11.22
C VAL A 146 -7.73 -0.45 -11.24
N ARG A 147 -6.79 0.14 -11.99
CA ARG A 147 -6.69 1.59 -12.13
C ARG A 147 -7.97 2.20 -12.74
N GLU A 148 -8.52 1.55 -13.76
CA GLU A 148 -9.76 1.98 -14.42
C GLU A 148 -10.95 1.91 -13.45
N GLU A 149 -11.15 0.78 -12.78
CA GLU A 149 -12.27 0.60 -11.83
C GLU A 149 -12.20 1.58 -10.65
N LEU A 150 -10.99 1.88 -10.13
CA LEU A 150 -10.80 2.91 -9.11
C LEU A 150 -11.21 4.30 -9.59
N ARG A 151 -10.84 4.66 -10.83
CA ARG A 151 -11.22 5.95 -11.44
C ARG A 151 -12.71 6.04 -11.69
N GLU A 152 -13.34 4.95 -12.13
CA GLU A 152 -14.78 4.88 -12.34
C GLU A 152 -15.57 5.06 -11.03
N GLU A 153 -15.02 4.57 -9.92
CA GLU A 153 -15.58 4.79 -8.57
C GLU A 153 -15.24 6.18 -7.99
N GLY A 154 -14.45 6.99 -8.70
CA GLY A 154 -14.15 8.38 -8.34
C GLY A 154 -12.87 8.59 -7.53
N PHE A 155 -12.03 7.56 -7.36
CA PHE A 155 -10.73 7.69 -6.72
C PHE A 155 -9.66 8.19 -7.70
N ASP A 156 -8.71 8.99 -7.20
CA ASP A 156 -7.55 9.37 -8.01
C ASP A 156 -6.55 8.20 -8.08
N ALA A 157 -6.25 7.78 -9.30
CA ALA A 157 -5.29 6.73 -9.58
C ALA A 157 -4.46 7.12 -10.80
N PRO A 158 -3.39 7.92 -10.67
CA PRO A 158 -2.68 8.51 -11.80
C PRO A 158 -1.92 7.49 -12.66
N ASP A 159 -1.68 7.83 -13.93
CA ASP A 159 -0.87 6.98 -14.83
C ASP A 159 0.63 7.05 -14.51
N ALA A 160 1.10 8.19 -14.01
CA ALA A 160 2.49 8.39 -13.61
C ALA A 160 2.69 7.89 -12.17
N LEU A 161 3.60 6.94 -12.00
CA LEU A 161 4.01 6.43 -10.70
C LEU A 161 5.33 7.10 -10.27
N PRO A 162 5.48 7.49 -9.00
CA PRO A 162 6.76 7.90 -8.45
C PRO A 162 7.82 6.81 -8.59
N ASP A 163 9.07 7.21 -8.77
CA ASP A 163 10.21 6.29 -8.74
C ASP A 163 10.20 5.52 -7.40
N GLY A 164 10.42 4.21 -7.47
CA GLY A 164 10.37 3.31 -6.30
C GLY A 164 8.99 2.70 -6.03
N LEU A 165 7.90 3.29 -6.53
CA LEU A 165 6.53 2.80 -6.31
C LEU A 165 5.94 2.04 -7.51
N THR A 166 6.77 1.73 -8.53
CA THR A 166 6.28 1.06 -9.74
C THR A 166 5.91 -0.40 -9.53
N GLY A 167 6.50 -1.07 -8.54
CA GLY A 167 6.26 -2.49 -8.25
C GLY A 167 6.77 -3.45 -9.35
N GLU A 168 7.63 -2.99 -10.26
CA GLU A 168 8.05 -3.76 -11.44
C GLU A 168 9.28 -4.67 -11.20
N ASN A 169 9.90 -4.61 -10.01
CA ASN A 169 10.99 -5.51 -9.68
C ASN A 169 10.46 -6.97 -9.59
N PRO A 170 11.03 -7.95 -10.31
CA PRO A 170 10.63 -9.36 -10.19
C PRO A 170 10.76 -9.92 -8.77
N ASP A 171 11.70 -9.38 -7.98
CA ASP A 171 11.88 -9.75 -6.58
C ASP A 171 10.85 -9.08 -5.68
N ASN A 172 10.00 -8.17 -6.14
CA ASN A 172 8.89 -7.66 -5.33
C ASN A 172 7.92 -8.82 -4.99
N ILE A 173 7.55 -8.98 -3.72
CA ILE A 173 6.65 -10.04 -3.26
C ILE A 173 5.39 -10.17 -4.12
N ALA A 174 4.79 -9.08 -4.59
CA ALA A 174 3.59 -9.12 -5.44
C ALA A 174 3.81 -9.93 -6.73
N ASN A 175 5.04 -9.98 -7.25
CA ASN A 175 5.39 -10.65 -8.50
C ASN A 175 5.88 -12.10 -8.30
N ARG A 176 5.97 -12.59 -7.06
CA ARG A 176 6.52 -13.93 -6.77
C ARG A 176 5.47 -15.05 -6.82
N ASN A 177 4.32 -14.79 -7.44
CA ASN A 177 3.27 -15.78 -7.67
C ASN A 177 3.59 -16.71 -8.85
N THR A 178 2.73 -17.70 -9.10
CA THR A 178 2.97 -18.70 -10.16
C THR A 178 3.01 -18.10 -11.58
N ARG A 179 2.46 -16.89 -11.79
CA ARG A 179 2.50 -16.16 -13.06
C ARG A 179 3.71 -15.22 -13.18
N GLY A 180 4.49 -15.04 -12.11
CA GLY A 180 5.64 -14.12 -12.08
C GLY A 180 5.24 -12.64 -12.20
N LYS A 181 3.97 -12.32 -11.98
CA LYS A 181 3.41 -10.98 -12.19
C LYS A 181 2.20 -10.72 -11.30
N GLY A 182 2.23 -9.65 -10.53
CA GLY A 182 1.11 -9.23 -9.69
C GLY A 182 0.85 -7.73 -9.77
N VAL A 183 -0.02 -7.26 -8.88
CA VAL A 183 -0.41 -5.85 -8.76
C VAL A 183 -0.01 -5.33 -7.38
N GLN A 184 0.52 -4.11 -7.36
CA GLN A 184 0.81 -3.36 -6.14
C GLN A 184 -0.07 -2.11 -6.08
N LEU A 185 -0.67 -1.87 -4.91
CA LEU A 185 -1.44 -0.67 -4.61
C LEU A 185 -0.72 0.14 -3.54
N GLU A 186 -0.32 1.35 -3.88
CA GLU A 186 0.32 2.31 -2.97
C GLU A 186 -0.63 3.45 -2.66
N LEU A 187 -1.31 3.37 -1.50
CA LEU A 187 -2.30 4.37 -1.10
C LEU A 187 -1.63 5.48 -0.31
N THR A 188 -1.74 6.73 -0.77
CA THR A 188 -1.19 7.87 -0.03
C THR A 188 -1.78 7.95 1.37
N ARG A 189 -1.07 8.64 2.28
CA ARG A 189 -1.56 8.84 3.64
C ARG A 189 -2.94 9.51 3.66
N ALA A 190 -3.14 10.54 2.84
CA ALA A 190 -4.44 11.19 2.71
C ALA A 190 -5.55 10.22 2.23
N GLN A 191 -5.28 9.39 1.22
CA GLN A 191 -6.24 8.38 0.76
C GLN A 191 -6.60 7.41 1.89
N ARG A 192 -5.62 6.87 2.62
CA ARG A 192 -5.85 5.94 3.73
C ARG A 192 -6.65 6.57 4.87
N ASP A 193 -6.39 7.84 5.19
CA ASP A 193 -7.13 8.58 6.21
C ASP A 193 -8.58 8.88 5.78
N ALA A 194 -8.88 9.02 4.48
CA ALA A 194 -10.25 9.15 3.98
C ALA A 194 -11.07 7.85 4.09
N LEU A 195 -10.43 6.70 3.89
CA LEU A 195 -11.06 5.38 3.99
C LEU A 195 -11.37 4.97 5.44
N VAL A 196 -10.73 5.58 6.44
CA VAL A 196 -10.94 5.23 7.85
C VAL A 196 -11.06 6.46 8.73
N LYS A 197 -12.22 6.61 9.38
CA LYS A 197 -12.50 7.70 10.31
C LYS A 197 -12.61 7.17 11.74
N ASP A 198 -11.83 7.74 12.66
CA ASP A 198 -11.80 7.34 14.07
C ASP A 198 -11.57 5.83 14.28
N GLY A 199 -10.80 5.20 13.37
CA GLY A 199 -10.53 3.75 13.38
C GLY A 199 -11.65 2.88 12.82
N VAL A 200 -12.69 3.49 12.22
CA VAL A 200 -13.83 2.80 11.61
C VAL A 200 -13.78 2.98 10.08
N PRO A 201 -13.91 1.88 9.30
CA PRO A 201 -14.08 1.97 7.85
C PRO A 201 -15.25 2.89 7.46
N THR A 202 -15.03 3.76 6.48
CA THR A 202 -16.07 4.64 5.91
C THR A 202 -16.85 3.91 4.81
N ALA A 203 -17.85 4.57 4.20
CA ALA A 203 -18.48 4.03 2.99
C ALA A 203 -17.47 3.96 1.83
N GLU A 204 -16.60 4.97 1.70
CA GLU A 204 -15.54 5.00 0.69
C GLU A 204 -14.58 3.81 0.82
N PHE A 205 -14.35 3.28 2.03
CA PHE A 205 -13.61 2.02 2.21
C PHE A 205 -14.22 0.86 1.44
N ASP A 206 -15.55 0.69 1.56
CA ASP A 206 -16.26 -0.41 0.94
C ASP A 206 -16.32 -0.22 -0.59
N ASP A 207 -16.54 1.02 -1.04
CA ASP A 207 -16.53 1.37 -2.47
C ASP A 207 -15.14 1.15 -3.09
N TYR A 208 -14.07 1.54 -2.39
CA TYR A 208 -12.68 1.33 -2.81
C TYR A 208 -12.36 -0.14 -2.98
N VAL A 209 -12.69 -0.98 -1.98
CA VAL A 209 -12.46 -2.42 -2.07
C VAL A 209 -13.30 -3.03 -3.19
N ALA A 210 -14.56 -2.64 -3.32
CA ALA A 210 -15.43 -3.11 -4.39
C ALA A 210 -14.86 -2.77 -5.78
N ALA A 211 -14.27 -1.59 -5.98
CA ALA A 211 -13.63 -1.20 -7.23
C ALA A 211 -12.45 -2.13 -7.59
N VAL A 212 -11.55 -2.38 -6.64
CA VAL A 212 -10.44 -3.34 -6.86
C VAL A 212 -10.98 -4.73 -7.19
N GLU A 213 -11.99 -5.18 -6.45
CA GLU A 213 -12.57 -6.51 -6.61
C GLU A 213 -13.34 -6.69 -7.93
N ARG A 214 -13.93 -5.62 -8.49
CA ARG A 214 -14.54 -5.67 -9.82
C ARG A 214 -13.50 -6.00 -10.88
N ALA A 215 -12.31 -5.40 -10.83
CA ALA A 215 -11.21 -5.74 -11.73
C ALA A 215 -10.72 -7.17 -11.49
N VAL A 216 -10.47 -7.53 -10.23
CA VAL A 216 -10.01 -8.87 -9.83
C VAL A 216 -11.00 -9.94 -10.31
N SER A 217 -12.31 -9.75 -10.19
CA SER A 217 -13.31 -10.74 -10.61
C SER A 217 -13.35 -11.04 -12.12
N ARG A 218 -12.71 -10.21 -12.96
CA ARG A 218 -12.70 -10.30 -14.43
C ARG A 218 -11.35 -10.73 -15.03
N ARG A 219 -10.39 -11.04 -14.16
CA ARG A 219 -8.99 -11.40 -14.46
C ARG A 219 -8.78 -12.64 -15.36
#